data_AF-A0A6B3C8Z6-F1
#
_entry.id   AF-A0A6B3C8Z6-F1
#
_cell.length_a   1.000
_cell.length_b   1.000
_cell.length_c   1.000
_cell.angle_alpha   90.00
_cell.angle_beta   90.00
_cell.angle_gamma   90.00
#
_symmetry.space_group_name_H-M   'P 1'
#
loop_
_entity.id
_entity.type
_entity.pdbx_description
1 polymer ?
#
loop_
_entity_poly.entity_id
_entity_poly.type
_entity_poly.pdbx_seq_one_letter_code
_entity_poly.pdbx_strand_id
1 'polypeptide(L)' 'MTGTTRLASAVTATADWQADMAEGDMYAGDLLSAVITRSPAVWGDSAELRHELRLIVSRLVDLPSFLQQDVERFLAAGC' A
#
# COMPACT_ATOMS: atom_id res chain seq x y z
N MET A 1 40.16 4.80 -18.88
CA MET A 1 38.82 4.18 -18.98
C MET A 1 38.47 3.57 -17.63
N THR A 2 37.92 4.36 -16.71
CA THR A 2 37.55 3.86 -15.36
C THR A 2 36.35 4.66 -14.87
N GLY A 3 35.17 4.35 -15.41
CA GLY A 3 33.96 5.14 -15.19
C GLY A 3 32.69 4.31 -14.98
N THR A 4 32.81 3.01 -14.73
CA THR A 4 31.65 2.09 -14.65
C THR A 4 31.39 1.53 -13.25
N THR A 5 32.27 1.74 -12.27
CA THR A 5 32.14 1.12 -10.93
C THR A 5 31.27 1.93 -9.95
N ARG A 6 30.96 3.21 -10.22
CA ARG A 6 30.21 4.06 -9.28
C ARG A 6 28.68 3.96 -9.34
N LEU A 7 28.12 3.47 -10.45
CA LEU A 7 26.67 3.28 -10.58
C LEU A 7 26.18 2.00 -9.88
N ALA A 8 27.04 0.97 -9.78
CA ALA A 8 26.71 -0.25 -9.07
C ALA A 8 26.50 -0.02 -7.55
N SER A 9 27.31 0.84 -6.92
CA SER A 9 27.14 1.16 -5.48
C SER A 9 25.88 1.97 -5.16
N ALA A 10 25.40 2.81 -6.09
CA ALA A 10 24.18 3.59 -5.87
C ALA A 10 22.91 2.71 -5.91
N VAL A 11 22.92 1.65 -6.73
CA VAL A 11 21.81 0.67 -6.82
C VAL A 11 21.72 -0.21 -5.58
N THR A 12 22.83 -0.49 -4.90
CA THR A 12 22.81 -1.24 -3.63
C THR A 12 22.32 -0.37 -2.46
N ALA A 13 22.61 0.93 -2.48
CA ALA A 13 22.21 1.85 -1.40
C ALA A 13 20.69 2.06 -1.30
N THR A 14 19.91 1.78 -2.36
CA THR A 14 18.44 1.82 -2.31
C THR A 14 17.81 0.53 -1.75
N ALA A 15 18.56 -0.57 -1.67
CA ALA A 15 18.08 -1.83 -1.09
C ALA A 15 18.06 -1.78 0.45
N ASP A 16 18.88 -0.92 1.05
CA ASP A 16 18.99 -0.78 2.51
C ASP A 16 17.72 -0.17 3.11
N TRP A 17 17.09 0.80 2.41
CA TRP A 17 15.84 1.44 2.84
C TRP A 17 14.60 0.53 2.79
N GLN A 18 14.69 -0.64 2.15
CA GLN A 18 13.61 -1.62 2.14
C GLN A 18 13.60 -2.50 3.39
N ALA A 19 14.70 -2.57 4.14
CA ALA A 19 14.82 -3.43 5.31
C ALA A 19 14.16 -2.84 6.57
N ASP A 20 14.18 -1.51 6.71
CA ASP A 20 13.72 -0.83 7.94
C ASP A 20 12.20 -0.60 8.05
N MET A 21 11.43 -0.85 6.98
CA MET A 21 9.97 -0.67 7.00
C MET A 21 9.20 -1.85 7.60
N ALA A 22 9.91 -2.89 8.08
CA ALA A 22 9.33 -4.12 8.62
C ALA A 22 9.55 -4.26 10.15
N GLU A 23 9.58 -3.15 10.90
CA GLU A 23 9.44 -3.21 12.35
C GLU A 23 7.97 -3.45 12.70
N GLY A 24 7.56 -4.69 12.47
CA GLY A 24 6.18 -5.18 12.46
C GLY A 24 6.02 -6.09 11.26
N ASP A 25 5.77 -7.38 11.47
CA ASP A 25 5.70 -8.43 10.42
C ASP A 25 4.58 -8.22 9.37
N MET A 26 3.96 -7.05 9.32
CA MET A 26 3.00 -6.65 8.30
C MET A 26 3.69 -5.85 7.21
N TYR A 27 3.73 -6.43 6.01
CA TYR A 27 4.10 -5.66 4.83
C TYR A 27 3.06 -4.58 4.56
N ALA A 28 3.44 -3.52 3.84
CA ALA A 28 2.53 -2.42 3.53
C ALA A 28 1.20 -2.88 2.87
N GLY A 29 1.23 -3.98 2.12
CA GLY A 29 0.04 -4.62 1.55
C GLY A 29 -0.90 -5.22 2.61
N ASP A 30 -0.36 -5.79 3.68
CA ASP A 30 -1.14 -6.35 4.79
C ASP A 30 -1.83 -5.23 5.58
N LEU A 31 -1.15 -4.10 5.75
CA LEU A 31 -1.75 -2.93 6.40
C LEU A 31 -2.91 -2.38 5.59
N LEU A 32 -2.73 -2.24 4.28
CA LEU A 32 -3.81 -1.78 3.42
C LEU A 32 -4.99 -2.75 3.46
N SER A 33 -4.75 -4.06 3.31
CA SER A 33 -5.80 -5.09 3.41
C SER A 33 -6.54 -4.99 4.76
N ALA A 34 -5.81 -4.88 5.88
CA ALA A 34 -6.41 -4.77 7.21
C ALA A 34 -7.32 -3.54 7.36
N VAL A 35 -6.96 -2.41 6.74
CA VAL A 35 -7.76 -1.18 6.79
C VAL A 35 -9.01 -1.29 5.91
N ILE A 36 -8.88 -1.73 4.65
CA ILE A 36 -9.99 -1.75 3.68
C ILE A 36 -10.97 -2.91 3.89
N THR A 37 -10.57 -3.94 4.64
CA THR A 37 -11.44 -5.07 5.02
C THR A 37 -12.14 -4.87 6.37
N ARG A 38 -11.90 -3.75 7.07
CA ARG A 38 -12.64 -3.43 8.30
C ARG A 38 -14.14 -3.32 8.05
N SER A 39 -14.91 -3.67 9.09
CA SER A 39 -16.36 -3.52 9.08
C SER A 39 -16.78 -2.10 8.67
N PRO A 40 -17.76 -1.95 7.76
CA PRO A 40 -18.30 -0.64 7.37
C PRO A 40 -18.71 0.24 8.55
N ALA A 41 -19.13 -0.36 9.67
CA ALA A 41 -19.50 0.35 10.89
C ALA A 41 -18.36 1.20 11.47
N VAL A 42 -17.09 0.82 11.27
CA VAL A 42 -15.92 1.57 11.74
C VAL A 42 -15.79 2.92 11.01
N TRP A 43 -16.34 3.01 9.80
CA TRP A 43 -16.34 4.23 9.00
C TRP A 43 -17.57 5.11 9.26
N GLY A 44 -18.51 4.66 10.09
CA GLY A 44 -19.72 5.42 10.44
C GLY A 44 -19.40 6.74 11.16
N ASP A 45 -18.33 6.75 11.96
CA ASP A 45 -17.89 7.92 12.73
C ASP A 45 -17.00 8.87 11.90
N SER A 46 -16.60 8.49 10.69
CA SER A 46 -15.77 9.32 9.82
C SER A 46 -16.00 9.01 8.33
N ALA A 47 -17.09 9.55 7.81
CA ALA A 47 -17.46 9.40 6.41
C ALA A 47 -16.46 10.08 5.46
N GLU A 48 -15.88 11.20 5.89
CA GLU A 48 -14.85 11.95 5.17
C GLU A 48 -13.59 11.09 4.99
N LEU A 49 -13.11 10.45 6.06
CA LEU A 49 -11.89 9.63 6.01
C LEU A 49 -12.10 8.38 5.17
N ARG A 50 -13.31 7.80 5.18
CA ARG A 50 -13.69 6.73 4.24
C ARG A 50 -13.65 7.22 2.79
N HIS A 51 -14.13 8.43 2.52
CA HIS A 51 -14.12 9.01 1.18
C HIS A 51 -12.70 9.28 0.68
N GLU A 52 -11.86 9.89 1.50
CA GLU A 52 -10.45 10.13 1.20
C GLU A 52 -9.71 8.82 0.92
N LEU A 53 -9.93 7.80 1.75
CA LEU A 53 -9.35 6.48 1.54
C LEU A 53 -9.80 5.87 0.20
N ARG A 54 -11.09 5.99 -0.17
CA ARG A 54 -11.59 5.55 -1.49
C ARG A 54 -10.88 6.25 -2.64
N LEU A 55 -10.65 7.55 -2.55
CA LEU A 55 -9.93 8.30 -3.57
C LEU A 55 -8.48 7.83 -3.70
N ILE A 56 -7.81 7.54 -2.57
CA ILE A 56 -6.43 7.04 -2.56
C ILE A 56 -6.37 5.64 -3.20
N VAL A 57 -7.20 4.70 -2.73
CA VAL A 57 -7.13 3.31 -3.22
C VAL A 57 -7.58 3.15 -4.67
N SER A 58 -8.47 4.03 -5.17
CA SER A 58 -8.87 4.03 -6.58
C SER A 58 -7.75 4.38 -7.56
N ARG A 59 -6.64 4.95 -7.07
CA ARG A 59 -5.48 5.36 -7.87
C ARG A 59 -4.32 4.36 -7.78
N LEU A 60 -4.44 3.33 -6.95
CA LEU A 60 -3.41 2.30 -6.83
C LEU A 60 -3.44 1.40 -8.07
N VAL A 61 -2.26 1.13 -8.62
CA VAL A 61 -2.04 0.24 -9.77
C VAL A 61 -1.03 -0.83 -9.41
N ASP A 62 -0.95 -1.89 -10.22
CA ASP A 62 0.03 -2.98 -10.05
C ASP A 62 -0.01 -3.68 -8.68
N LEU A 63 -1.20 -3.80 -8.10
CA LEU A 63 -1.41 -4.48 -6.83
C LEU A 63 -1.34 -6.01 -6.98
N PRO A 64 -0.83 -6.74 -5.97
CA PRO A 64 -0.99 -8.20 -5.89
C PRO A 64 -2.47 -8.60 -5.97
N SER A 65 -2.76 -9.76 -6.57
CA SER A 65 -4.14 -10.18 -6.85
C SER A 65 -5.03 -10.25 -5.61
N PHE A 66 -4.49 -10.63 -4.45
CA PHE A 66 -5.26 -10.67 -3.19
C PHE A 66 -5.71 -9.27 -2.75
N LEU A 67 -4.83 -8.28 -2.90
CA LEU A 67 -5.07 -6.90 -2.50
C LEU A 67 -5.98 -6.17 -3.48
N GLN A 68 -5.86 -6.50 -4.77
CA GLN A 68 -6.75 -6.00 -5.80
C GLN A 68 -8.22 -6.38 -5.53
N GLN A 69 -8.48 -7.64 -5.14
CA GLN A 69 -9.84 -8.10 -4.80
C GLN A 69 -10.43 -7.34 -3.60
N ASP A 70 -9.62 -7.06 -2.58
CA ASP A 70 -10.06 -6.29 -1.42
C ASP A 70 -10.35 -4.83 -1.77
N VAL A 71 -9.52 -4.21 -2.62
CA VAL A 71 -9.75 -2.83 -3.12
C VAL A 71 -11.04 -2.75 -3.93
N GLU A 72 -11.25 -3.69 -4.86
CA GLU A 72 -12.47 -3.75 -5.66
C GLU A 72 -13.72 -3.90 -4.78
N ARG A 73 -13.67 -4.78 -3.77
CA ARG A 73 -14.78 -4.97 -2.82
C ARG A 73 -15.04 -3.70 -2.00
N PHE A 74 -13.99 -3.04 -1.52
CA PHE A 74 -14.11 -1.80 -0.74
C PHE A 74 -14.71 -0.65 -1.57
N LEU A 75 -14.34 -0.54 -2.85
CA LEU A 75 -14.90 0.44 -3.77
C LEU A 75 -16.35 0.11 -4.14
N ALA A 76 -16.69 -1.17 -4.33
CA ALA A 76 -18.03 -1.63 -4.66
C ALA A 76 -19.03 -1.53 -3.48
N ALA A 77 -18.56 -1.51 -2.24
CA ALA A 77 -19.39 -1.38 -1.04
C ALA A 77 -20.03 0.02 -0.84
N GLY A 78 -20.32 0.74 -1.93
CA GLY A 78 -20.87 2.10 -1.93
C GLY A 78 -22.18 2.24 -2.71
N CYS A 79 -23.28 1.88 -2.07
CA CYS A 79 -24.59 2.55 -2.02
C CYS A 79 -25.28 2.13 -0.70
#